data_AF-A0A5M9NU59-F1
#
_entry.id   AF-A0A5M9NU59-F1
#
_cell.length_a   1.000
_cell.length_b   1.000
_cell.length_c   1.000
_cell.angle_alpha   90.00
_cell.angle_beta   90.00
_cell.angle_gamma   90.00
#
_symmetry.space_group_name_H-M   'P 1'
#
loop_
_entity.id
_entity.type
_entity.pdbx_description
1 polymer ?
#
loop_
_entity_poly.entity_id
_entity_poly.type
_entity_poly.pdbx_seq_one_letter_code
_entity_poly.pdbx_strand_id
1 'polypeptide(L)' 'MSDPKHVLCQDCLKLKPYTDARHCSEELCECGGDFCGCPYCQSTIEGLLAGETKAEVLGTQRDIHGWTPEGIKS' A
#
# COMPACT_ATOMS: atom_id res chain seq x y z
N MET A 1 6.80 -16.70 -5.24
CA MET A 1 6.59 -15.24 -5.27
C MET A 1 7.95 -14.60 -5.20
N SER A 2 8.23 -13.60 -6.05
CA SER A 2 9.43 -12.78 -5.97
C SER A 2 9.41 -11.90 -4.72
N ASP A 3 10.59 -11.49 -4.25
CA ASP A 3 10.71 -10.63 -3.07
C ASP A 3 9.92 -9.32 -3.23
N PRO A 4 9.27 -8.84 -2.14
CA PRO A 4 8.47 -7.62 -2.19
C PRO A 4 9.36 -6.41 -2.52
N LYS A 5 8.92 -5.60 -3.49
CA LYS A 5 9.67 -4.41 -3.92
C LYS A 5 9.27 -3.15 -3.16
N HIS A 6 8.03 -3.12 -2.69
CA HIS A 6 7.44 -1.97 -2.03
C HIS A 6 6.69 -2.40 -0.77
N VAL A 7 6.43 -1.44 0.10
CA VAL A 7 5.44 -1.52 1.17
C VAL A 7 4.32 -0.52 0.91
N LEU A 8 3.12 -0.85 1.36
CA LEU A 8 1.92 -0.01 1.26
C LEU A 8 1.50 0.43 2.66
N CYS A 9 1.27 1.73 2.85
CA CYS A 9 0.68 2.23 4.10
C CYS A 9 -0.77 1.75 4.21
N GLN A 10 -1.14 1.16 5.35
CA GLN A 10 -2.47 0.56 5.53
C GLN A 10 -3.59 1.60 5.77
N ASP A 11 -3.23 2.86 6.02
CA ASP A 11 -4.18 3.95 6.26
C ASP A 11 -4.37 4.85 5.03
N CYS A 12 -3.25 5.33 4.46
CA CYS A 12 -3.28 6.29 3.35
C CYS A 12 -2.87 5.70 2.00
N LEU A 13 -2.51 4.41 1.93
CA LEU A 13 -2.07 3.71 0.72
C LEU A 13 -0.82 4.30 0.04
N LYS A 14 0.01 5.05 0.77
CA LYS A 14 1.32 5.51 0.27
C LYS A 14 2.26 4.34 0.00
N LEU A 15 3.02 4.41 -1.09
CA LEU A 15 4.09 3.47 -1.42
C LEU A 15 5.44 3.96 -0.90
N LYS A 16 6.24 3.01 -0.40
CA LYS A 16 7.68 3.20 -0.16
C LYS A 16 8.46 1.98 -0.62
N PRO A 17 9.77 2.09 -0.89
CA PRO A 17 10.62 0.94 -1.10
C PRO A 17 10.54 -0.02 0.09
N TYR A 18 10.54 -1.32 -0.20
CA TYR A 18 10.53 -2.34 0.85
C TYR A 18 11.81 -2.28 1.69
N THR A 19 11.63 -2.31 3.01
CA THR A 19 12.66 -2.61 4.00
C THR A 19 12.02 -3.43 5.11
N ASP A 20 12.80 -4.27 5.80
CA ASP A 20 12.27 -5.05 6.93
C ASP A 20 11.79 -4.13 8.06
N ALA A 21 12.48 -3.01 8.31
CA ALA A 21 12.06 -2.01 9.29
C ALA A 21 10.64 -1.46 9.01
N ARG A 22 10.31 -1.16 7.74
CA ARG A 22 8.95 -0.73 7.37
C ARG A 22 7.94 -1.86 7.48
N HIS A 23 8.29 -3.07 7.02
CA HIS A 23 7.37 -4.21 7.07
C HIS A 23 7.04 -4.65 8.51
N CYS A 24 8.00 -4.52 9.42
CA CYS A 24 7.88 -4.88 10.82
C CYS A 24 7.40 -3.73 11.72
N SER A 25 6.84 -2.66 11.13
CA SER A 25 6.33 -1.48 11.87
C SER A 25 7.37 -0.75 12.73
N GLU A 26 8.66 -0.88 12.42
CA GLU A 26 9.73 -0.11 13.07
C GLU A 26 9.86 1.31 12.48
N GLU A 27 9.48 1.47 11.20
CA GLU A 27 9.36 2.76 10.52
C GLU A 27 7.91 2.96 10.04
N LEU A 28 7.27 4.04 10.52
CA LEU A 28 5.89 4.38 10.19
C LEU A 28 5.79 5.32 8.98
N CYS A 29 4.63 5.31 8.34
CA CYS A 29 4.29 6.31 7.33
C CYS A 29 4.20 7.70 7.96
N GLU A 30 4.41 8.75 7.16
CA GLU A 30 4.30 10.14 7.64
C GLU A 30 2.87 10.51 8.07
N CYS A 31 1.85 9.71 7.70
CA CYS A 31 0.48 9.85 8.20
C CYS A 31 0.26 9.19 9.58
N GLY A 32 1.26 8.48 10.11
CA GLY A 32 1.19 7.71 11.35
C GLY A 32 0.82 6.23 11.19
N GLY A 33 0.45 5.80 9.99
CA GLY A 33 0.02 4.42 9.71
C GLY A 33 1.16 3.44 9.44
N ASP A 34 0.88 2.16 9.65
CA ASP A 34 1.83 1.07 9.42
C ASP A 34 2.06 0.79 7.93
N PHE A 35 3.30 0.44 7.58
CA PHE A 35 3.65 -0.09 6.26
C PHE A 35 3.55 -1.61 6.26
N CYS A 36 3.03 -2.19 5.17
CA CYS A 36 2.97 -3.63 5.00
C CYS A 36 3.42 -4.04 3.59
N GLY A 37 4.26 -5.08 3.52
CA GLY A 37 4.79 -5.65 2.28
C GLY A 37 4.31 -7.08 2.00
N CYS A 38 3.31 -7.58 2.72
CA CYS A 38 2.83 -8.96 2.59
C CYS A 38 2.28 -9.27 1.18
N PRO A 39 2.09 -10.55 0.81
CA PRO A 39 1.59 -10.91 -0.52
C PRO A 39 0.29 -10.22 -0.92
N TYR A 40 -0.66 -10.04 0.02
CA TYR A 40 -1.90 -9.31 -0.26
C TYR A 40 -1.65 -7.83 -0.56
N CYS A 41 -0.78 -7.18 0.22
CA CYS A 41 -0.37 -5.81 -0.06
C CYS A 41 0.33 -5.70 -1.41
N GLN A 42 1.19 -6.64 -1.80
CA GLN A 42 1.80 -6.63 -3.14
C GLN A 42 0.73 -6.68 -4.25
N SER A 43 -0.29 -7.53 -4.11
CA SER A 43 -1.40 -7.57 -5.07
C SER A 43 -2.16 -6.25 -5.13
N THR A 44 -2.42 -5.62 -3.99
CA THR A 44 -3.06 -4.28 -3.94
C THR A 44 -2.19 -3.22 -4.61
N ILE A 45 -0.87 -3.25 -4.41
CA ILE A 45 0.09 -2.33 -5.05
C ILE A 45 0.05 -2.51 -6.57
N GLU A 46 0.09 -3.74 -7.06
CA GLU A 46 0.02 -4.05 -8.50
C GLU A 46 -1.29 -3.56 -9.13
N GLY A 47 -2.42 -3.78 -8.45
CA GLY A 47 -3.73 -3.29 -8.88
C GLY A 47 -3.78 -1.75 -8.96
N LEU A 48 -3.34 -1.06 -7.91
CA LEU A 48 -3.31 0.41 -7.88
C LEU A 48 -2.40 0.98 -8.98
N LEU A 49 -1.24 0.38 -9.22
CA LEU A 49 -0.33 0.77 -10.31
C LEU A 49 -0.93 0.50 -11.70
N ALA A 50 -1.81 -0.48 -11.83
CA ALA A 50 -2.59 -0.74 -13.05
C ALA A 50 -3.81 0.19 -13.21
N GLY A 51 -4.06 1.09 -12.24
CA GLY A 51 -5.19 2.01 -12.25
C GLY A 51 -6.50 1.43 -11.73
N GLU A 52 -6.46 0.27 -11.09
CA GLU A 52 -7.64 -0.29 -10.42
C GLU A 52 -7.97 0.52 -9.17
N THR A 53 -9.27 0.69 -8.93
CA THR A 53 -9.79 1.50 -7.82
C THR A 53 -10.87 0.79 -7.02
N LYS A 54 -11.47 -0.28 -7.54
CA LYS A 54 -12.60 -0.93 -6.91
C LYS A 54 -12.18 -1.79 -5.72
N ALA A 55 -12.94 -1.66 -4.63
CA ALA A 55 -12.76 -2.43 -3.41
C ALA A 55 -12.80 -3.95 -3.67
N GLU A 56 -13.74 -4.38 -4.53
CA GLU A 56 -13.95 -5.78 -4.87
C GLU A 56 -12.73 -6.44 -5.54
N VAL A 57 -11.93 -5.66 -6.27
CA VAL A 57 -10.74 -6.14 -6.97
C VAL A 57 -9.51 -6.04 -6.08
N LEU A 58 -9.36 -4.94 -5.34
CA LEU A 58 -8.18 -4.67 -4.52
C LEU A 58 -8.20 -5.35 -3.14
N GLY A 59 -9.38 -5.79 -2.68
CA GLY A 59 -9.58 -6.31 -1.33
C GLY A 59 -9.56 -5.21 -0.25
N THR A 60 -9.75 -3.94 -0.63
CA THR A 60 -9.86 -2.81 0.30
C THR A 60 -11.28 -2.70 0.86
N GLN A 61 -11.46 -1.93 1.95
CA GLN A 61 -12.79 -1.74 2.56
C GLN A 61 -13.74 -0.87 1.72
N ARG A 62 -13.19 -0.04 0.84
CA ARG A 62 -13.92 0.90 -0.01
C ARG A 62 -13.16 1.17 -1.30
N ASP A 63 -13.89 1.68 -2.28
CA ASP A 63 -13.30 2.14 -3.54
C ASP A 63 -12.30 3.27 -3.26
N ILE A 64 -11.22 3.27 -4.03
CA ILE A 64 -10.08 4.14 -3.87
C ILE A 64 -10.16 5.26 -4.90
N HIS A 65 -10.35 6.49 -4.43
CA HIS A 65 -10.44 7.66 -5.28
C HIS A 65 -9.25 8.59 -5.08
N GLY A 66 -8.69 9.13 -6.16
CA GLY A 66 -7.62 10.13 -6.10
C GLY A 66 -6.28 9.60 -5.59
N TRP A 67 -6.06 8.29 -5.66
CA TRP A 67 -4.80 7.68 -5.25
C TRP A 67 -3.65 8.06 -6.18
N THR A 68 -2.48 8.26 -5.58
CA THR A 68 -1.18 8.35 -6.23
C THR A 68 -0.19 7.53 -5.41
N PRO A 69 1.03 7.23 -5.91
CA PRO A 69 2.07 6.59 -5.09
C PRO A 69 2.39 7.31 -3.78
N GLU A 70 2.10 8.61 -3.67
CA GLU A 70 2.24 9.41 -2.44
C GLU A 70 1.06 9.24 -1.46
N GLY A 71 0.14 8.32 -1.76
CA GLY A 71 -1.07 8.05 -0.99
C GLY A 71 -2.29 8.81 -1.48
N ILE A 72 -3.40 8.58 -0.78
CA ILE A 72 -4.66 9.32 -0.94
C ILE A 72 -4.54 10.61 -0.13
N LYS A 73 -4.78 11.76 -0.76
CA LYS A 73 -4.91 13.03 -0.04
C LYS A 73 -6.29 13.04 0.64
N SER A 74 -6.30 13.11 1.97
CA SER A 74 -7.49 13.37 2.79
C SER A 74 -8.15 14.70 2.41
#